data_AF-A0A6C0AGD8-F1
#
_entry.id   AF-A0A6C0AGD8-F1
#
_cell.length_a   1.000
_cell.length_b   1.000
_cell.length_c   1.000
_cell.angle_alpha   90.00
_cell.angle_beta   90.00
_cell.angle_gamma   90.00
#
_symmetry.space_group_name_H-M   'P 1'
#
loop_
_entity.id
_entity.type
_entity.pdbx_description
1 polymer ?
#
loop_
_entity_poly.entity_id
_entity_poly.type
_entity_poly.pdbx_seq_one_letter_code
_entity_poly.pdbx_strand_id
1 'polypeptide(L)'
;MMKIKITNIPTYLKNSEFYQNLEDEDDFIEIPKKLFKKDDTVESFEDFKKMINISNFFGVFTYSKSLTKYYINNSKKIFEYYQKNTSSPEVKNMFIGLSELKI
;
A
#
# COMPACT_ATOMS: atom_id res chain seq x y z
N MET A 1 5.03 -10.65 -11.97
CA MET A 1 5.11 -10.93 -10.52
C MET A 1 6.58 -10.98 -10.09
N MET A 2 6.88 -10.93 -8.80
CA MET A 2 8.18 -11.26 -8.20
C MET A 2 7.95 -12.26 -7.07
N LYS A 3 8.85 -13.22 -6.94
CA LYS A 3 8.82 -14.24 -5.90
C LYS A 3 9.64 -13.75 -4.71
N ILE A 4 9.04 -13.68 -3.53
CA ILE A 4 9.72 -13.32 -2.28
C ILE A 4 9.49 -14.38 -1.21
N LYS A 5 10.52 -14.61 -0.37
CA LYS A 5 10.33 -15.38 0.86
C LYS A 5 9.41 -14.62 1.81
N ILE A 6 8.56 -15.34 2.53
CA ILE A 6 7.65 -14.76 3.52
C ILE A 6 8.42 -14.02 4.63
N THR A 7 9.55 -14.57 5.07
CA THR A 7 10.47 -13.90 6.00
C THR A 7 10.96 -12.53 5.53
N ASN A 8 11.02 -12.29 4.22
CA ASN A 8 11.44 -11.02 3.61
C ASN A 8 10.29 -10.02 3.40
N ILE A 9 9.06 -10.35 3.82
CA ILE A 9 7.95 -9.40 3.80
C ILE A 9 8.26 -8.26 4.79
N PRO A 10 8.17 -6.99 4.35
CA PRO A 10 8.39 -5.84 5.21
C PRO A 10 7.54 -5.89 6.48
N THR A 11 8.12 -5.49 7.61
CA THR A 11 7.45 -5.54 8.93
C THR A 11 6.12 -4.80 8.96
N TYR A 12 6.00 -3.67 8.23
CA TYR A 12 4.75 -2.91 8.16
C TYR A 12 3.60 -3.66 7.46
N LEU A 13 3.89 -4.76 6.74
CA LEU A 13 2.91 -5.63 6.09
C LEU A 13 2.62 -6.92 6.86
N LYS A 14 3.40 -7.22 7.91
CA LYS A 14 3.26 -8.49 8.65
C LYS A 14 1.99 -8.57 9.51
N ASN A 15 1.40 -7.41 9.85
CA ASN A 15 0.13 -7.36 10.58
C ASN A 15 -1.09 -7.49 9.67
N SER A 16 -0.88 -7.79 8.39
CA SER A 16 -1.95 -7.92 7.41
C SER A 16 -2.70 -9.23 7.53
N GLU A 17 -3.99 -9.23 7.21
CA GLU A 17 -4.78 -10.46 7.12
C GLU A 17 -4.16 -11.42 6.10
N PHE A 18 -3.63 -10.89 4.98
CA PHE A 18 -2.91 -11.70 4.00
C PHE A 18 -1.74 -12.46 4.64
N TYR A 19 -0.89 -11.78 5.40
CA TYR A 19 0.28 -12.39 6.04
C TYR A 19 -0.12 -13.39 7.12
N GLN A 20 -1.15 -13.09 7.92
CA GLN A 20 -1.62 -13.94 9.02
C GLN A 20 -2.21 -15.28 8.55
N ASN A 21 -2.65 -15.37 7.30
CA ASN A 21 -3.18 -16.58 6.69
C ASN A 21 -2.11 -17.39 5.92
N LEU A 22 -0.84 -17.03 6.01
CA LEU A 22 0.26 -17.82 5.43
C LEU A 22 0.67 -18.93 6.41
N GLU A 23 0.70 -20.18 5.94
CA GLU A 23 0.92 -21.36 6.80
C GLU A 23 2.40 -21.62 7.11
N ASP A 24 3.31 -21.35 6.17
CA ASP A 24 4.75 -21.67 6.28
C ASP A 24 5.63 -20.43 6.07
N GLU A 25 6.37 -19.99 7.09
CA GLU A 25 7.25 -18.80 6.98
C GLU A 25 8.44 -18.97 6.01
N ASP A 26 8.80 -20.22 5.72
CA ASP A 26 9.88 -20.56 4.77
C ASP A 26 9.42 -20.56 3.31
N ASP A 27 8.12 -20.38 3.08
CA ASP A 27 7.54 -20.45 1.76
C ASP A 27 7.71 -19.14 0.98
N PHE A 28 7.34 -19.20 -0.30
CA PHE A 28 7.46 -18.06 -1.21
C PHE A 28 6.10 -17.58 -1.69
N ILE A 29 5.91 -16.26 -1.70
CA ILE A 29 4.72 -15.64 -2.29
C ILE A 29 5.07 -14.89 -3.59
N GLU A 30 4.08 -14.80 -4.47
CA GLU A 30 4.15 -13.97 -5.66
C GLU A 30 3.45 -12.63 -5.44
N ILE A 31 4.20 -11.54 -5.62
CA ILE A 31 3.65 -10.19 -5.52
C ILE A 31 3.93 -9.37 -6.79
N PRO A 32 3.09 -8.38 -7.14
CA PRO A 32 3.37 -7.51 -8.26
C PRO A 32 4.61 -6.64 -8.00
N LYS A 33 5.69 -6.87 -8.75
CA LYS A 33 6.98 -6.12 -8.63
C LYS A 33 6.80 -4.60 -8.64
N LYS A 34 5.84 -4.11 -9.43
CA LYS A 34 5.54 -2.68 -9.57
C LYS A 34 4.95 -2.04 -8.30
N LEU A 35 4.36 -2.85 -7.42
CA LEU A 35 3.69 -2.38 -6.20
C LEU A 35 4.58 -2.54 -4.97
N PHE A 36 5.53 -3.48 -5.00
CA PHE A 36 6.33 -3.79 -3.83
C PHE A 36 7.22 -2.63 -3.40
N LYS A 37 7.22 -2.36 -2.10
CA LYS A 37 8.10 -1.39 -1.44
C LYS A 37 8.70 -2.04 -0.19
N LYS A 38 9.97 -1.77 0.08
CA LYS A 38 10.74 -2.46 1.15
C LYS A 38 10.52 -1.85 2.54
N ASP A 39 10.17 -0.58 2.59
CA ASP A 39 9.93 0.19 3.81
C ASP A 39 8.67 1.04 3.66
N ASP A 40 8.25 1.69 4.74
CA ASP A 40 7.02 2.46 4.83
C ASP A 40 7.21 3.98 4.63
N THR A 41 8.39 4.41 4.15
CA THR A 41 8.70 5.83 3.88
C THR A 41 7.94 6.36 2.67
N VAL A 42 7.60 7.65 2.65
CA VAL A 42 6.87 8.26 1.54
C VAL A 42 7.44 9.63 1.26
N GLU A 43 8.26 9.72 0.22
CA GLU A 43 8.96 10.94 -0.17
C GLU A 43 8.42 11.53 -1.47
N SER A 44 7.73 10.70 -2.27
CA SER A 44 7.18 11.09 -3.56
C SER A 44 5.73 10.63 -3.74
N PHE A 45 5.07 11.16 -4.77
CA PHE A 45 3.72 10.75 -5.13
C PHE A 45 3.70 9.31 -5.67
N GLU A 46 4.80 8.86 -6.28
CA GLU A 46 4.95 7.49 -6.73
C GLU A 46 5.06 6.52 -5.56
N ASP A 47 5.79 6.88 -4.51
CA ASP A 47 5.83 6.10 -3.27
C ASP A 47 4.47 6.03 -2.61
N PHE A 48 3.75 7.16 -2.58
CA PHE A 48 2.40 7.23 -2.06
C PHE A 48 1.46 6.25 -2.78
N LYS A 49 1.45 6.26 -4.12
CA LYS A 49 0.65 5.31 -4.91
C LYS A 49 1.06 3.85 -4.66
N LYS A 50 2.36 3.56 -4.63
CA LYS A 50 2.86 2.20 -4.35
C LYS A 50 2.43 1.73 -2.97
N MET A 51 2.54 2.58 -1.96
CA MET A 51 2.14 2.27 -0.58
C MET A 51 0.65 1.95 -0.48
N ILE A 52 -0.22 2.76 -1.09
CA ILE A 52 -1.66 2.46 -1.11
C ILE A 52 -1.93 1.13 -1.82
N ASN A 53 -1.31 0.91 -2.99
CA ASN A 53 -1.54 -0.29 -3.77
C ASN A 53 -1.04 -1.57 -3.08
N ILE A 54 0.12 -1.52 -2.41
CA ILE A 54 0.64 -2.67 -1.66
C ILE A 54 -0.17 -2.91 -0.38
N SER A 55 -0.59 -1.84 0.32
CA SER A 55 -1.51 -1.92 1.44
C SER A 55 -2.81 -2.61 1.05
N ASN A 56 -3.43 -2.22 -0.06
CA ASN A 56 -4.64 -2.86 -0.58
C ASN A 56 -4.42 -4.32 -0.96
N PHE A 57 -3.28 -4.67 -1.53
CA PHE A 57 -2.95 -6.06 -1.88
C PHE A 57 -2.86 -6.96 -0.64
N PHE A 58 -2.23 -6.45 0.44
CA PHE A 58 -2.09 -7.19 1.69
C PHE A 58 -3.31 -7.07 2.61
N GLY A 59 -4.23 -6.12 2.38
CA GLY A 59 -5.33 -5.83 3.29
C GLY A 59 -4.88 -5.07 4.55
N VAL A 60 -3.90 -4.16 4.42
CA VAL A 60 -3.40 -3.32 5.52
C VAL A 60 -3.93 -1.90 5.42
N PHE A 61 -4.82 -1.53 6.34
CA PHE A 61 -5.38 -0.18 6.42
C PHE A 61 -4.84 0.64 7.60
N THR A 62 -3.92 0.08 8.38
CA THR A 62 -3.14 0.83 9.37
C THR A 62 -1.95 1.48 8.68
N TYR A 63 -2.08 2.77 8.36
CA TYR A 63 -1.08 3.48 7.58
C TYR A 63 0.07 4.04 8.41
N SER A 64 1.27 4.05 7.82
CA SER A 64 2.46 4.59 8.48
C SER A 64 2.35 6.09 8.71
N LYS A 65 3.08 6.58 9.72
CA LYS A 65 3.21 8.03 9.96
C LYS A 65 3.73 8.78 8.73
N SER A 66 4.60 8.14 7.95
CA SER A 66 5.16 8.74 6.72
C SER A 66 4.07 8.91 5.65
N LEU A 67 3.24 7.90 5.42
CA LEU A 67 2.13 7.98 4.47
C LEU A 67 1.10 9.03 4.90
N THR A 68 0.70 9.01 6.17
CA THR A 68 -0.27 9.99 6.70
C THR A 68 0.25 11.41 6.58
N LYS A 69 1.52 11.65 6.95
CA LYS A 69 2.16 12.96 6.81
C LYS A 69 2.21 13.42 5.35
N TYR A 70 2.57 12.52 4.43
CA TYR A 70 2.60 12.84 3.00
C TYR A 70 1.20 13.20 2.49
N TYR A 71 0.17 12.43 2.86
CA TYR A 71 -1.22 12.69 2.49
C TYR A 71 -1.67 14.08 2.95
N ILE A 72 -1.48 14.41 4.24
CA ILE A 72 -1.89 15.69 4.80
C ILE A 72 -1.22 16.85 4.05
N ASN A 73 0.09 16.75 3.83
CA ASN A 73 0.88 17.81 3.18
C ASN A 73 0.58 17.96 1.68
N ASN A 74 0.07 16.92 1.02
CA ASN A 74 -0.14 16.90 -0.43
C ASN A 74 -1.61 16.65 -0.82
N SER A 75 -2.54 16.79 0.13
CA SER A 75 -3.94 16.38 0.00
C SER A 75 -4.62 16.97 -1.23
N LYS A 76 -4.39 18.25 -1.53
CA LYS A 76 -4.89 18.92 -2.74
C LYS A 76 -4.41 18.25 -4.03
N LYS A 77 -3.09 18.03 -4.17
CA LYS A 77 -2.49 17.41 -5.36
C LYS A 77 -3.00 15.97 -5.55
N ILE A 78 -3.09 15.24 -4.45
CA ILE A 78 -3.65 13.88 -4.40
C ILE A 78 -5.09 13.94 -4.92
N PHE A 79 -5.95 14.76 -4.31
CA PHE A 79 -7.34 14.90 -4.71
C PHE A 79 -7.51 15.26 -6.19
N GLU A 80 -6.77 16.26 -6.69
CA GLU A 80 -6.80 16.67 -8.10
C GLU A 80 -6.42 15.54 -9.06
N TYR A 81 -5.41 14.74 -8.71
CA TYR A 81 -5.03 13.57 -9.51
C TYR A 81 -6.17 12.55 -9.57
N TYR A 82 -6.75 12.19 -8.42
CA TYR A 82 -7.79 11.16 -8.35
C TYR A 82 -9.11 11.61 -8.98
N GLN A 83 -9.48 12.88 -8.82
CA GLN A 83 -10.65 13.46 -9.48
C GLN A 83 -10.55 13.37 -11.01
N LYS A 84 -9.37 13.60 -11.58
CA LYS A 84 -9.13 13.51 -13.03
C LYS A 84 -9.06 12.08 -13.55
N ASN A 85 -8.83 11.10 -12.67
CA ASN A 85 -8.59 9.70 -13.03
C ASN A 85 -9.65 8.75 -12.43
N THR A 86 -10.85 9.24 -12.12
CA THR A 86 -11.94 8.47 -11.46
C THR A 86 -12.35 7.18 -12.17
N SER A 87 -12.11 7.09 -13.48
CA SER A 87 -12.39 5.89 -14.27
C SER A 87 -11.33 4.79 -14.14
N SER A 88 -10.15 5.09 -13.59
CA SER A 88 -9.06 4.13 -13.43
C SER A 88 -9.36 3.14 -12.29
N PRO A 89 -9.17 1.82 -12.51
CA PRO A 89 -9.29 0.82 -11.45
C PRO A 89 -8.36 1.09 -10.25
N GLU A 90 -7.19 1.66 -10.49
CA GLU A 90 -6.24 2.04 -9.44
C GLU A 90 -6.82 3.09 -8.49
N VAL A 91 -7.57 4.05 -9.06
CA VAL A 91 -8.23 5.12 -8.30
C VAL A 91 -9.37 4.59 -7.45
N LYS A 92 -10.14 3.62 -7.95
CA LYS A 92 -11.20 2.97 -7.18
C LYS A 92 -10.67 2.23 -5.96
N ASN A 93 -9.61 1.44 -6.13
CA ASN A 93 -8.96 0.73 -5.02
C ASN A 93 -8.40 1.71 -3.98
N MET A 94 -7.90 2.85 -4.45
CA MET A 94 -7.36 3.89 -3.58
C MET A 94 -8.44 4.61 -2.76
N PHE A 95 -9.64 4.85 -3.32
CA PHE A 95 -10.77 5.39 -2.53
C PHE A 95 -11.19 4.47 -1.38
N ILE A 96 -11.19 3.15 -1.60
CA ILE A 96 -11.44 2.15 -0.55
C ILE A 96 -10.38 2.29 0.55
N GLY A 97 -9.10 2.29 0.17
CA GLY A 97 -8.01 2.45 1.12
C GLY A 97 -8.06 3.77 1.89
N LEU A 98 -8.42 4.88 1.25
CA LEU A 98 -8.56 6.18 1.91
C LEU A 98 -9.79 6.26 2.82
N SER A 99 -10.91 5.61 2.48
CA SER A 99 -12.09 5.62 3.35
C SER A 99 -11.87 4.93 4.70
N GLU A 100 -10.85 4.08 4.78
CA GLU A 100 -10.43 3.38 6.00
C GLU A 100 -9.45 4.22 6.86
N LEU A 101 -8.95 5.35 6.35
CA LEU A 101 -8.13 6.28 7.16
C LEU A 101 -9.00 6.90 8.25
N LYS A 102 -8.83 6.44 9.48
CA LYS A 102 -9.31 7.14 10.67
C LYS A 102 -8.43 8.37 10.90
N ILE A 103 -8.81 9.51 10.31
CA ILE A 103 -8.21 10.83 10.55
C ILE A 103 -8.93 11.50 11.71
#